data_AF-L1Q274-F1
#
_entry.id   AF-L1Q274-F1
#
_cell.length_a   1.000
_cell.length_b   1.000
_cell.length_c   1.000
_cell.angle_alpha   90.00
_cell.angle_beta   90.00
_cell.angle_gamma   90.00
#
_symmetry.space_group_name_H-M   'P 1'
#
loop_
_entity.id
_entity.type
_entity.pdbx_description
1 polymer ?
#
loop_
_entity_poly.entity_id
_entity_poly.type
_entity_poly.pdbx_seq_one_letter_code
_entity_poly.pdbx_strand_id
1 'polypeptide(L)'
;MYKGVPPKTAFTIMESVRKGKGLTEEFEKIMKENKVEDWYIESCKRIKYMFPKGHAVAYVMMAVRVAYFKVYYPLAYYATYFTVRGADDFDADLVCKGESAVHAKLQELYALGNSASVKDKGLMTVLELSFEMYKRGFKMLKVDLYKSDATKFQIVDNALRPPLSSLQGVGVNAAKSIAEARKDGEFISKEDLRLRSKVSKTVIETLSNHGCLEGMSETNQLSLF
;
A
#
# COMPACT_ATOMS: atom_id res chain seq x y z
N MET A 1 -24.96 0.45 -32.32
CA MET A 1 -26.37 0.74 -32.64
C MET A 1 -26.56 2.16 -33.23
N TYR A 2 -25.56 2.73 -33.93
CA TYR A 2 -25.65 4.11 -34.47
C TYR A 2 -25.22 4.25 -35.93
N LYS A 3 -24.51 3.26 -36.48
CA LYS A 3 -23.97 3.27 -37.85
C LYS A 3 -24.67 2.26 -38.78
N GLY A 4 -25.77 1.64 -38.36
CA GLY A 4 -26.52 0.66 -39.18
C GLY A 4 -26.08 -0.81 -39.06
N VAL A 5 -24.94 -1.10 -38.43
CA VAL A 5 -24.49 -2.49 -38.22
C VAL A 5 -25.51 -3.29 -37.38
N PRO A 6 -25.92 -4.50 -37.81
CA PRO A 6 -26.89 -5.32 -37.07
C PRO A 6 -26.47 -5.59 -35.62
N PRO A 7 -27.40 -5.55 -34.64
CA PRO A 7 -27.04 -5.64 -33.22
C PRO A 7 -26.24 -6.89 -32.83
N LYS A 8 -26.61 -8.06 -33.37
CA LYS A 8 -25.88 -9.32 -33.10
C LYS A 8 -24.46 -9.27 -33.64
N THR A 9 -24.27 -8.76 -34.85
CA THR A 9 -22.94 -8.60 -35.47
C THR A 9 -22.09 -7.58 -34.70
N ALA A 10 -22.68 -6.45 -34.32
CA ALA A 10 -22.01 -5.44 -33.51
C ALA A 10 -21.56 -5.99 -32.14
N PHE A 11 -22.40 -6.83 -31.50
CA PHE A 11 -22.05 -7.52 -30.26
C PHE A 11 -20.89 -8.50 -30.45
N THR A 12 -20.90 -9.32 -31.50
CA THR A 12 -19.81 -10.26 -31.79
C THR A 12 -18.50 -9.53 -32.09
N ILE A 13 -18.55 -8.44 -32.85
CA ILE A 13 -17.38 -7.57 -33.12
C ILE A 13 -16.83 -7.01 -31.80
N MET A 14 -17.70 -6.45 -30.95
CA MET A 14 -17.30 -5.94 -29.62
C MET A 14 -16.63 -7.02 -28.77
N GLU A 15 -17.19 -8.24 -28.73
CA GLU A 15 -16.63 -9.37 -27.97
C GLU A 15 -15.27 -9.84 -28.51
N SER A 16 -15.08 -9.81 -29.83
CA SER A 16 -13.80 -10.13 -30.47
C SER A 16 -12.71 -9.11 -30.08
N VAL A 17 -13.02 -7.83 -30.29
CA VAL A 17 -12.09 -6.72 -30.06
C VAL A 17 -11.71 -6.60 -28.59
N ARG A 18 -12.67 -6.67 -27.65
CA ARG A 18 -12.38 -6.52 -26.21
C ARG A 18 -11.53 -7.65 -25.63
N LYS A 19 -11.45 -8.79 -26.32
CA LYS A 19 -10.60 -9.94 -25.99
C LYS A 19 -9.27 -9.96 -26.77
N GLY A 20 -8.96 -8.89 -27.51
CA GLY A 20 -7.71 -8.79 -28.27
C GLY A 20 -7.64 -9.69 -29.50
N LYS A 21 -8.76 -10.22 -29.97
CA LYS A 21 -8.82 -11.09 -31.16
C LYS A 21 -8.86 -10.31 -32.48
N GLY A 22 -8.96 -8.98 -32.42
CA GLY A 22 -8.99 -8.12 -33.60
C GLY A 22 -10.29 -8.24 -34.40
N LEU A 23 -10.21 -7.93 -35.69
CA LEU A 23 -11.30 -7.96 -36.66
C LEU A 23 -10.98 -8.96 -37.77
N THR A 24 -12.00 -9.67 -38.25
CA THR A 24 -11.91 -10.47 -39.48
C THR A 24 -12.17 -9.60 -40.70
N GLU A 25 -11.79 -10.07 -41.88
CA GLU A 25 -12.08 -9.38 -43.15
C GLU A 25 -13.59 -9.14 -43.34
N GLU A 26 -14.42 -10.09 -42.93
CA GLU A 26 -15.89 -9.97 -42.94
C GLU A 26 -16.37 -8.83 -42.04
N PHE A 27 -15.83 -8.72 -40.82
CA PHE A 27 -16.20 -7.64 -39.91
C PHE A 27 -15.78 -6.27 -40.45
N GLU A 28 -14.59 -6.16 -41.06
CA GLU A 28 -14.13 -4.92 -41.68
C GLU A 28 -15.03 -4.49 -42.84
N LYS A 29 -15.41 -5.43 -43.71
CA LYS A 29 -16.32 -5.18 -44.82
C LYS A 29 -17.65 -4.65 -44.33
N ILE A 30 -18.27 -5.33 -43.35
CA ILE A 30 -19.54 -4.91 -42.75
C ILE A 30 -19.42 -3.52 -42.12
N MET A 31 -18.31 -3.24 -41.43
CA MET A 31 -18.06 -1.92 -40.84
C MET A 31 -17.94 -0.83 -41.91
N LYS A 32 -17.21 -1.08 -43.00
CA LYS A 32 -17.05 -0.13 -44.13
C LYS A 32 -18.36 0.12 -44.89
N GLU A 33 -19.13 -0.93 -45.19
CA GLU A 33 -20.46 -0.82 -45.81
C GLU A 33 -21.42 0.05 -44.98
N ASN A 34 -21.25 0.01 -43.66
CA ASN A 34 -21.99 0.81 -42.70
C ASN A 34 -21.32 2.17 -42.38
N LYS A 35 -20.41 2.64 -43.23
CA LYS A 35 -19.75 3.95 -43.12
C LYS A 35 -19.08 4.18 -41.76
N VAL A 36 -18.50 3.13 -41.18
CA VAL A 36 -17.57 3.25 -40.05
C VAL A 36 -16.22 3.69 -40.59
N GLU A 37 -15.64 4.69 -39.94
CA GLU A 37 -14.41 5.35 -40.35
C GLU A 37 -13.19 4.43 -40.21
N ASP A 38 -12.25 4.51 -41.15
CA ASP A 38 -11.05 3.63 -41.18
C ASP A 38 -10.20 3.74 -39.90
N TRP A 39 -10.09 4.93 -39.31
CA TRP A 39 -9.33 5.10 -38.06
C TRP A 39 -9.95 4.31 -36.89
N TYR A 40 -11.27 4.14 -36.87
CA TYR A 40 -11.97 3.38 -35.83
C TYR A 40 -11.75 1.88 -36.03
N ILE A 41 -11.79 1.42 -37.28
CA ILE A 41 -11.45 0.04 -37.65
C ILE A 41 -10.02 -0.29 -37.22
N GLU A 42 -9.07 0.60 -37.51
CA GLU A 42 -7.67 0.45 -37.11
C GLU A 42 -7.50 0.48 -35.58
N SER A 43 -8.24 1.35 -34.89
CA SER A 43 -8.26 1.37 -33.42
C SER A 43 -8.72 0.02 -32.85
N CYS A 44 -9.79 -0.57 -33.39
CA CYS A 44 -10.27 -1.89 -32.98
C CYS A 44 -9.22 -3.01 -33.15
N LYS A 45 -8.35 -2.94 -34.16
CA LYS A 45 -7.28 -3.93 -34.38
C LYS A 45 -6.16 -3.84 -33.34
N ARG A 46 -5.95 -2.67 -32.74
CA ARG A 46 -4.87 -2.42 -31.77
C ARG A 46 -5.22 -2.83 -30.34
N ILE A 47 -6.50 -2.84 -29.99
CA ILE A 47 -6.98 -3.18 -28.65
C ILE A 47 -6.58 -4.62 -28.31
N LYS A 48 -5.84 -4.81 -27.22
CA LYS A 48 -5.49 -6.14 -26.66
C LYS A 48 -6.43 -6.59 -25.56
N TYR A 49 -7.00 -5.64 -24.83
CA TYR A 49 -7.96 -5.87 -23.75
C TYR A 49 -8.79 -4.61 -23.55
N MET A 50 -10.09 -4.75 -23.27
CA MET A 50 -10.96 -3.60 -22.96
C MET A 50 -12.01 -3.97 -21.91
N PHE A 51 -12.18 -3.07 -20.94
CA PHE A 51 -13.16 -3.27 -19.86
C PHE A 51 -14.60 -3.07 -20.34
N PRO A 52 -15.56 -3.85 -19.84
CA PRO A 52 -16.97 -3.51 -19.96
C PRO A 52 -17.28 -2.27 -19.11
N LYS A 53 -18.21 -1.43 -19.59
CA LYS A 53 -18.58 -0.17 -18.92
C LYS A 53 -18.94 -0.36 -17.44
N GLY A 54 -19.69 -1.40 -17.09
CA GLY A 54 -20.08 -1.68 -15.70
C GLY A 54 -18.89 -1.85 -14.76
N HIS A 55 -17.81 -2.51 -15.21
CA HIS A 55 -16.59 -2.68 -14.43
C HIS A 55 -15.88 -1.34 -14.21
N ALA A 56 -15.74 -0.54 -15.28
CA ALA A 56 -15.14 0.79 -15.19
C ALA A 56 -15.92 1.70 -14.21
N VAL A 57 -17.26 1.72 -14.28
CA VAL A 57 -18.10 2.50 -13.37
C VAL A 57 -17.90 2.05 -11.92
N ALA A 58 -17.88 0.75 -11.65
CA ALA A 58 -17.69 0.23 -10.30
C ALA A 58 -16.33 0.67 -9.70
N TYR A 59 -15.25 0.55 -10.46
CA TYR A 59 -13.91 0.95 -10.01
C TYR A 59 -13.79 2.45 -9.80
N VAL A 60 -14.32 3.25 -10.73
CA VAL A 60 -14.29 4.71 -10.62
C VAL A 60 -15.13 5.18 -9.43
N MET A 61 -16.29 4.59 -9.18
CA MET A 61 -17.10 4.90 -8.00
C MET A 61 -16.34 4.64 -6.70
N MET A 62 -15.61 3.53 -6.62
CA MET A 62 -14.76 3.24 -5.46
C MET A 62 -13.59 4.20 -5.34
N ALA A 63 -12.94 4.57 -6.45
CA ALA A 63 -11.85 5.54 -6.47
C ALA A 63 -12.31 6.91 -5.97
N VAL A 64 -13.49 7.38 -6.41
CA VAL A 64 -14.07 8.66 -5.96
C VAL A 64 -14.39 8.62 -4.46
N ARG A 65 -14.94 7.51 -3.95
CA ARG A 65 -15.18 7.34 -2.50
C ARG A 65 -13.88 7.45 -1.71
N VAL A 66 -12.80 6.80 -2.16
CA VAL A 66 -11.49 6.89 -1.50
C VAL A 66 -10.90 8.30 -1.63
N ALA A 67 -11.04 8.95 -2.78
CA ALA A 67 -10.55 10.30 -3.02
C ALA A 67 -11.20 11.33 -2.10
N TYR A 68 -12.49 11.17 -1.78
CA TYR A 68 -13.17 12.00 -0.78
C TYR A 68 -12.44 12.00 0.56
N PHE A 69 -12.03 10.83 1.08
CA PHE A 69 -11.23 10.75 2.31
C PHE A 69 -9.83 11.32 2.12
N LYS A 70 -9.19 11.10 0.97
CA LYS A 70 -7.87 11.69 0.69
C LYS A 70 -7.91 13.22 0.79
N VAL A 71 -8.97 13.86 0.30
CA VAL A 71 -9.12 15.32 0.33
C VAL A 71 -9.56 15.81 1.71
N TYR A 72 -10.68 15.31 2.23
CA TYR A 72 -11.36 15.87 3.40
C TYR A 72 -10.98 15.23 4.74
N TYR A 73 -10.46 14.00 4.73
CA TYR A 73 -10.05 13.24 5.93
C TYR A 73 -8.67 12.60 5.75
N PRO A 74 -7.63 13.40 5.46
CA PRO A 74 -6.35 12.91 4.98
C PRO A 74 -5.65 11.92 5.91
N LEU A 75 -5.63 12.17 7.23
CA LEU A 75 -5.03 11.24 8.18
C LEU A 75 -5.74 9.88 8.19
N ALA A 76 -7.07 9.85 8.05
CA ALA A 76 -7.82 8.61 7.92
C ALA A 76 -7.47 7.87 6.62
N TYR A 77 -7.29 8.60 5.51
CA TYR A 77 -6.83 8.04 4.24
C TYR A 77 -5.44 7.40 4.38
N TYR A 78 -4.45 8.13 4.91
CA TYR A 78 -3.08 7.63 5.05
C TYR A 78 -3.01 6.46 6.03
N ALA A 79 -3.64 6.56 7.21
CA ALA A 79 -3.69 5.47 8.19
C ALA A 79 -4.28 4.19 7.58
N THR A 80 -5.40 4.31 6.86
CA THR A 80 -6.04 3.17 6.19
C THR A 80 -5.16 2.61 5.08
N TYR A 81 -4.55 3.47 4.26
CA TYR A 81 -3.68 3.04 3.19
C TYR A 81 -2.48 2.25 3.72
N PHE A 82 -1.73 2.81 4.68
CA PHE A 82 -0.55 2.16 5.24
C PHE A 82 -0.89 0.90 6.04
N THR A 83 -2.09 0.83 6.63
CA THR A 83 -2.55 -0.38 7.33
C THR A 83 -2.98 -1.50 6.39
N VAL A 84 -3.67 -1.18 5.29
CA VAL A 84 -4.35 -2.20 4.45
C VAL A 84 -3.60 -2.53 3.18
N ARG A 85 -2.96 -1.54 2.54
CA ARG A 85 -2.32 -1.72 1.23
C ARG A 85 -0.80 -1.60 1.28
N GLY A 86 -0.29 -0.67 2.09
CA GLY A 86 1.14 -0.41 2.20
C GLY A 86 1.86 -1.26 3.25
N ALA A 87 1.15 -2.07 4.03
CA ALA A 87 1.69 -2.70 5.24
C ALA A 87 2.93 -3.57 4.97
N ASP A 88 2.92 -4.34 3.87
CA ASP A 88 4.00 -5.28 3.55
C ASP A 88 5.29 -4.59 3.07
N ASP A 89 5.17 -3.38 2.52
CA ASP A 89 6.27 -2.61 1.94
C ASP A 89 6.69 -1.43 2.82
N PHE A 90 6.02 -1.18 3.94
CA PHE A 90 6.30 -0.05 4.81
C PHE A 90 7.55 -0.29 5.66
N ASP A 91 8.42 0.72 5.74
CA ASP A 91 9.59 0.73 6.60
C ASP A 91 9.48 1.89 7.60
N ALA A 92 9.06 1.58 8.83
CA ALA A 92 8.90 2.60 9.86
C ALA A 92 10.22 3.21 10.31
N ASP A 93 11.35 2.50 10.22
CA ASP A 93 12.63 3.08 10.59
C ASP A 93 13.03 4.19 9.61
N LEU A 94 12.84 3.94 8.31
CA LEU A 94 13.07 4.93 7.26
C LEU A 94 12.08 6.10 7.34
N VAL A 95 10.77 5.81 7.37
CA VAL A 95 9.76 6.88 7.28
C VAL A 95 9.80 7.79 8.51
N CYS A 96 10.03 7.26 9.71
CA CYS A 96 10.12 8.08 10.93
C CYS A 96 11.32 9.03 10.97
N LYS A 97 12.33 8.87 10.09
CA LYS A 97 13.44 9.83 9.94
C LYS A 97 13.00 11.15 9.30
N GLY A 98 11.79 11.20 8.75
CA GLY A 98 11.15 12.43 8.27
C GLY A 98 11.29 12.66 6.77
N GLU A 99 10.77 13.82 6.35
CA GLU A 99 10.59 14.18 4.93
C GLU A 99 11.88 14.07 4.11
N SER A 100 13.00 14.61 4.60
CA SER A 100 14.26 14.63 3.85
C SER A 100 14.81 13.23 3.60
N ALA A 101 14.71 12.32 4.57
CA ALA A 101 15.16 10.93 4.44
C ALA A 101 14.26 10.16 3.46
N VAL A 102 12.94 10.34 3.56
CA VAL A 102 11.97 9.76 2.62
C VAL A 102 12.25 10.23 1.20
N HIS A 103 12.46 11.54 1.01
CA HIS A 103 12.72 12.10 -0.31
C HIS A 103 14.03 11.59 -0.91
N ALA A 104 15.12 11.58 -0.13
CA ALA A 104 16.40 11.05 -0.56
C ALA A 104 16.29 9.59 -1.02
N LYS A 105 15.62 8.74 -0.21
CA LYS A 105 15.43 7.34 -0.58
C LYS A 105 14.56 7.16 -1.82
N LEU A 106 13.54 8.00 -1.98
CA LEU A 106 12.69 7.98 -3.17
C LEU A 106 13.49 8.31 -4.44
N GLN A 107 14.43 9.27 -4.39
CA GLN A 107 15.30 9.58 -5.52
C GLN A 107 16.23 8.40 -5.88
N GLU A 108 16.79 7.71 -4.89
CA GLU A 108 17.58 6.49 -5.13
C GLU A 108 16.76 5.42 -5.87
N LEU A 109 15.51 5.20 -5.44
CA LEU A 109 14.64 4.20 -6.06
C LEU A 109 14.22 4.60 -7.49
N TYR A 110 13.97 5.88 -7.74
CA TYR A 110 13.69 6.36 -9.11
C TYR A 110 14.90 6.19 -10.04
N ALA A 111 16.12 6.39 -9.53
CA ALA A 111 17.35 6.22 -10.32
C ALA A 111 17.56 4.78 -10.83
N LEU A 112 16.96 3.78 -10.18
CA LEU A 112 17.01 2.38 -10.63
C LEU A 112 16.25 2.14 -11.94
N GLY A 113 15.26 2.98 -12.28
CA GLY A 113 14.44 2.84 -13.48
C GLY A 113 13.86 1.43 -13.66
N ASN A 114 14.14 0.81 -14.80
CA ASN A 114 13.66 -0.53 -15.12
C ASN A 114 14.32 -1.66 -14.31
N SER A 115 15.43 -1.37 -13.62
CA SER A 115 16.13 -2.34 -12.77
C SER A 115 15.51 -2.48 -11.37
N ALA A 116 14.51 -1.65 -11.04
CA ALA A 116 13.81 -1.71 -9.76
C ALA A 116 13.04 -3.04 -9.61
N SER A 117 13.28 -3.73 -8.49
CA SER A 117 12.57 -4.96 -8.15
C SER A 117 11.10 -4.70 -7.81
N VAL A 118 10.31 -5.76 -7.65
CA VAL A 118 8.90 -5.65 -7.21
C VAL A 118 8.83 -5.01 -5.82
N LYS A 119 9.74 -5.38 -4.90
CA LYS A 119 9.80 -4.81 -3.55
C LYS A 119 10.20 -3.34 -3.58
N ASP A 120 11.12 -2.95 -4.48
CA ASP A 120 11.50 -1.54 -4.66
C ASP A 120 10.31 -0.70 -5.13
N LYS A 121 9.49 -1.23 -6.05
CA LYS A 121 8.28 -0.54 -6.53
C LYS A 121 7.20 -0.42 -5.46
N GLY A 122 7.05 -1.45 -4.62
CA GLY A 122 6.16 -1.42 -3.46
C GLY A 122 6.58 -0.33 -2.47
N LEU A 123 7.85 -0.34 -2.07
CA LEU A 123 8.43 0.68 -1.18
C LEU A 123 8.32 2.08 -1.78
N MET A 124 8.63 2.26 -3.07
CA MET A 124 8.49 3.53 -3.78
C MET A 124 7.08 4.11 -3.66
N THR A 125 6.05 3.28 -3.85
CA THR A 125 4.65 3.70 -3.71
C THR A 125 4.34 4.18 -2.28
N VAL A 126 4.87 3.48 -1.27
CA VAL A 126 4.71 3.87 0.14
C VAL A 126 5.43 5.19 0.44
N LEU A 127 6.64 5.37 -0.08
CA LEU A 127 7.43 6.58 0.12
C LEU A 127 6.83 7.79 -0.59
N GLU A 128 6.25 7.64 -1.78
CA GLU A 128 5.51 8.71 -2.46
C GLU A 128 4.36 9.23 -1.60
N LEU A 129 3.56 8.34 -1.02
CA LEU A 129 2.46 8.71 -0.14
C LEU A 129 2.94 9.26 1.21
N SER A 130 4.04 8.74 1.73
CA SER A 130 4.66 9.26 2.95
C SER A 130 5.18 10.69 2.73
N PHE A 131 5.83 10.95 1.59
CA PHE A 131 6.29 12.27 1.19
C PHE A 131 5.11 13.23 0.99
N GLU A 132 4.05 12.81 0.29
CA GLU A 132 2.82 13.59 0.16
C GLU A 132 2.22 13.94 1.53
N MET A 133 2.15 12.97 2.46
CA MET A 133 1.67 13.17 3.82
C MET A 133 2.49 14.25 4.55
N TYR A 134 3.83 14.19 4.47
CA TYR A 134 4.71 15.22 5.04
C TYR A 134 4.49 16.60 4.40
N LYS A 135 4.38 16.66 3.06
CA LYS A 135 4.11 17.92 2.34
C LYS A 135 2.77 18.55 2.70
N ARG A 136 1.81 17.77 3.19
CA ARG A 136 0.54 18.27 3.71
C ARG A 136 0.59 18.70 5.18
N GLY A 137 1.76 18.66 5.82
CA GLY A 137 1.97 19.14 7.17
C GLY A 137 1.69 18.12 8.28
N PHE A 138 1.42 16.86 7.93
CA PHE A 138 1.28 15.77 8.89
C PHE A 138 2.63 15.19 9.27
N LYS A 139 2.68 14.48 10.39
CA LYS A 139 3.91 13.87 10.92
C LYS A 139 3.76 12.37 11.08
N MET A 140 4.88 11.66 11.03
CA MET A 140 4.98 10.27 11.49
C MET A 140 5.65 10.26 12.87
N LEU A 141 5.01 9.65 13.85
CA LEU A 141 5.59 9.40 15.16
C LEU A 141 6.46 8.14 15.10
N LYS A 142 7.40 8.00 16.03
CA LYS A 142 8.12 6.74 16.20
C LYS A 142 7.18 5.61 16.65
N VAL A 143 7.58 4.38 16.32
CA VAL A 143 6.98 3.20 16.94
C VAL A 143 7.26 3.24 18.44
N ASP A 144 6.26 2.87 19.24
CA ASP A 144 6.33 2.92 20.70
C ASP A 144 5.80 1.61 21.26
N LEU A 145 6.58 0.98 22.16
CA LEU A 145 6.30 -0.34 22.70
C LEU A 145 4.92 -0.44 23.36
N TYR A 146 4.43 0.64 23.97
CA TYR A 146 3.19 0.64 24.74
C TYR A 146 2.06 1.38 24.04
N LYS A 147 2.37 2.37 23.20
CA LYS A 147 1.35 3.18 22.52
C LYS A 147 0.99 2.66 21.14
N SER A 148 1.94 2.07 20.40
CA SER A 148 1.65 1.56 19.05
C SER A 148 0.71 0.35 19.10
N ASP A 149 -0.20 0.27 18.15
CA ASP A 149 -0.96 -0.96 17.90
C ASP A 149 -0.04 -2.07 17.35
N ALA A 150 -0.52 -3.32 17.38
CA ALA A 150 0.21 -4.43 16.78
C ALA A 150 0.34 -4.29 15.25
N THR A 151 -0.74 -3.90 14.56
CA THR A 151 -0.80 -3.96 13.09
C THR A 151 -1.46 -2.76 12.42
N LYS A 152 -2.08 -1.85 13.17
CA LYS A 152 -2.82 -0.71 12.61
C LYS A 152 -2.12 0.61 12.86
N PHE A 153 -2.07 1.47 11.85
CA PHE A 153 -1.70 2.86 12.05
C PHE A 153 -2.77 3.57 12.87
N GLN A 154 -2.34 4.30 13.89
CA GLN A 154 -3.22 5.07 14.75
C GLN A 154 -3.06 6.56 14.45
N ILE A 155 -4.19 7.27 14.42
CA ILE A 155 -4.20 8.73 14.31
C ILE A 155 -3.99 9.28 15.72
N VAL A 156 -2.96 10.11 15.89
CA VAL A 156 -2.65 10.79 17.16
C VAL A 156 -2.48 12.26 16.85
N ASP A 157 -3.47 13.07 17.22
CA ASP A 157 -3.57 14.48 16.89
C ASP A 157 -3.36 14.73 15.38
N ASN A 158 -2.34 15.51 15.00
CA ASN A 158 -1.99 15.81 13.62
C ASN A 158 -0.89 14.89 13.06
N ALA A 159 -0.80 13.67 13.57
CA ALA A 159 0.23 12.70 13.22
C ALA A 159 -0.32 11.27 13.11
N LEU A 160 0.49 10.39 12.51
CA LEU A 160 0.26 8.96 12.52
C LEU A 160 1.30 8.26 13.39
N ARG A 161 0.84 7.27 14.16
CA ARG A 161 1.70 6.33 14.87
C ARG A 161 1.74 5.01 14.10
N PRO A 162 2.93 4.57 13.64
CA PRO A 162 3.10 3.28 13.01
C PRO A 162 2.91 2.12 14.02
N PRO A 163 2.38 0.97 13.56
CA PRO A 163 2.24 -0.22 14.38
C PRO A 163 3.59 -0.92 14.60
N LEU A 164 3.65 -1.81 15.59
CA LEU A 164 4.85 -2.63 15.84
C LEU A 164 5.26 -3.45 14.61
N SER A 165 4.30 -3.99 13.84
CA SER A 165 4.57 -4.81 12.66
C SER A 165 5.14 -4.06 11.46
N SER A 166 5.25 -2.73 11.53
CA SER A 166 5.78 -1.90 10.44
C SER A 166 7.30 -1.72 10.49
N LEU A 167 7.95 -2.25 11.53
CA LEU A 167 9.40 -2.37 11.60
C LEU A 167 9.85 -3.61 10.83
N GLN A 168 10.79 -3.43 9.91
CA GLN A 168 11.36 -4.54 9.14
C GLN A 168 11.99 -5.56 10.09
N GLY A 169 11.54 -6.83 10.02
CA GLY A 169 11.97 -7.89 10.94
C GLY A 169 10.99 -8.15 12.09
N VAL A 170 10.00 -7.28 12.32
CA VAL A 170 8.91 -7.51 13.28
C VAL A 170 7.66 -7.98 12.53
N GLY A 171 7.51 -9.30 12.39
CA GLY A 171 6.32 -9.88 11.75
C GLY A 171 5.02 -9.65 12.54
N VAL A 172 3.88 -9.76 11.86
CA VAL A 172 2.53 -9.57 12.44
C VAL A 172 2.31 -10.41 13.71
N ASN A 173 2.76 -11.67 13.73
CA ASN A 173 2.61 -12.54 14.90
C ASN A 173 3.44 -12.03 16.09
N ALA A 174 4.69 -11.63 15.86
CA ALA A 174 5.54 -11.07 16.91
C ALA A 174 4.93 -9.78 17.49
N ALA A 175 4.46 -8.88 16.61
CA ALA A 175 3.78 -7.66 17.00
C ALA A 175 2.53 -7.92 17.85
N LYS A 176 1.70 -8.90 17.46
CA LYS A 176 0.51 -9.31 18.24
C LYS A 176 0.90 -9.92 19.59
N SER A 177 1.92 -10.78 19.64
CA SER A 177 2.39 -11.37 20.90
C SER A 177 2.92 -10.32 21.87
N ILE A 178 3.66 -9.31 21.37
CA ILE A 178 4.11 -8.18 22.20
C ILE A 178 2.91 -7.39 22.72
N ALA A 179 1.95 -7.06 21.85
CA ALA A 179 0.76 -6.30 22.22
C ALA A 179 -0.14 -7.04 23.22
N GLU A 180 -0.15 -8.38 23.20
CA GLU A 180 -0.83 -9.19 24.20
C GLU A 180 -0.06 -9.22 25.52
N ALA A 181 1.23 -9.56 25.48
CA ALA A 181 2.06 -9.71 26.67
C ALA A 181 2.16 -8.43 27.50
N ARG A 182 2.11 -7.24 26.87
CA ARG A 182 2.15 -5.94 27.58
C ARG A 182 0.88 -5.64 28.38
N LYS A 183 -0.22 -6.39 28.17
CA LYS A 183 -1.45 -6.23 28.97
C LYS A 183 -1.26 -6.76 30.39
N ASP A 184 -0.34 -7.69 30.59
CA ASP A 184 0.00 -8.28 31.89
C ASP A 184 0.94 -7.39 32.72
N GLY A 185 1.07 -6.11 32.35
CA GLY A 185 1.95 -5.13 33.00
C GLY A 185 3.17 -4.75 32.16
N GLU A 186 3.90 -3.75 32.63
CA GLU A 186 5.12 -3.27 31.95
C GLU A 186 6.21 -4.35 31.90
N PHE A 187 7.08 -4.26 30.88
CA PHE A 187 8.25 -5.11 30.76
C PHE A 187 9.39 -4.52 31.59
N ILE A 188 9.97 -5.34 32.46
CA ILE A 188 11.04 -4.89 33.38
C ILE A 188 12.44 -4.94 32.76
N SER A 189 12.62 -5.69 31.66
CA SER A 189 13.87 -5.75 30.89
C SER A 189 13.61 -6.22 29.46
N LYS A 190 14.64 -6.14 28.60
CA LYS A 190 14.58 -6.68 27.24
C LYS A 190 14.45 -8.21 27.25
N GLU A 191 15.07 -8.87 28.24
CA GLU A 191 14.90 -10.30 28.48
C GLU A 191 13.45 -10.65 28.85
N ASP A 192 12.84 -9.89 29.77
CA ASP A 192 11.44 -10.08 30.17
C ASP A 192 10.49 -9.91 28.98
N LEU A 193 10.66 -8.84 28.21
CA LEU A 193 9.94 -8.62 26.96
C LEU A 193 10.05 -9.84 26.04
N ARG A 194 11.27 -10.33 25.80
CA ARG A 194 11.52 -11.47 24.92
C ARG A 194 10.83 -12.74 25.40
N LEU A 195 10.92 -13.04 26.70
CA LEU A 195 10.37 -14.25 27.29
C LEU A 195 8.84 -14.22 27.30
N ARG A 196 8.23 -13.11 27.77
CA ARG A 196 6.77 -12.97 27.87
C ARG A 196 6.09 -12.91 26.51
N SER A 197 6.66 -12.15 25.56
CA SER A 197 6.11 -12.05 24.20
C SER A 197 6.54 -13.18 23.27
N LYS A 198 7.46 -14.05 23.70
CA LYS A 198 8.00 -15.19 22.92
C LYS A 198 8.54 -14.77 21.55
N VAL A 199 9.14 -13.58 21.46
CA VAL A 199 9.73 -13.08 20.22
C VAL A 199 11.20 -13.45 20.10
N SER A 200 11.74 -13.43 18.88
CA SER A 200 13.14 -13.73 18.62
C SER A 200 14.06 -12.60 19.11
N LYS A 201 15.36 -12.90 19.28
CA LYS A 201 16.37 -11.87 19.57
C LYS A 201 16.42 -10.79 18.50
N THR A 202 16.25 -11.15 17.23
CA THR A 202 16.20 -10.20 16.11
C THR A 202 15.06 -9.19 16.23
N VAL A 203 13.89 -9.59 16.76
CA VAL A 203 12.79 -8.65 17.03
C VAL A 203 13.18 -7.66 18.11
N ILE A 204 13.83 -8.11 19.18
CA ILE A 204 14.33 -7.25 20.26
C ILE A 204 15.39 -6.27 19.74
N GLU A 205 16.34 -6.75 18.93
CA GLU A 205 17.35 -5.91 18.28
C GLU A 205 16.70 -4.85 17.40
N THR A 206 15.71 -5.23 16.59
CA THR A 206 14.97 -4.30 15.72
C THR A 206 14.27 -3.21 16.53
N LEU A 207 13.55 -3.59 17.59
CA LEU A 207 12.89 -2.64 18.49
C LEU A 207 13.90 -1.73 19.19
N SER A 208 15.04 -2.28 19.63
CA SER A 208 16.11 -1.51 20.27
C SER A 208 16.75 -0.52 19.31
N ASN A 209 17.05 -0.92 18.07
CA ASN A 209 17.68 -0.08 17.05
C ASN A 209 16.78 1.10 16.64
N HIS A 210 15.46 0.88 16.61
CA HIS A 210 14.50 1.97 16.38
C HIS A 210 14.39 2.95 17.56
N GLY A 211 14.79 2.51 18.77
CA GLY A 211 14.68 3.26 20.02
C GLY A 211 13.42 2.94 20.85
N CYS A 212 12.67 1.89 20.53
CA CYS A 212 11.48 1.49 21.30
C CYS A 212 11.82 1.03 22.73
N LEU A 213 13.05 0.55 22.95
CA LEU A 213 13.51 -0.06 24.21
C LEU A 213 14.55 0.82 24.93
N GLU A 214 14.60 2.12 24.62
CA GLU A 214 15.50 3.06 25.26
C GLU A 214 15.22 3.15 26.77
N GLY A 215 16.27 3.10 27.59
CA GLY A 215 16.14 3.08 29.05
C GLY A 215 15.82 1.72 29.68
N MET A 216 15.60 0.67 28.88
CA MET A 216 15.35 -0.68 29.39
C MET A 216 16.65 -1.46 29.61
N SER A 217 16.80 -2.14 30.76
CA SER A 217 17.95 -2.99 31.05
C SER A 217 17.96 -4.25 30.17
N GLU A 218 19.14 -4.84 29.95
CA GLU A 218 19.26 -6.09 29.18
C GLU A 218 18.60 -7.26 29.91
N THR A 219 18.86 -7.39 31.22
CA THR A 219 18.37 -8.47 32.08
C THR A 219 17.63 -7.94 33.30
N ASN A 220 16.90 -8.83 33.96
CA ASN A 220 16.29 -8.57 35.26
C ASN A 220 17.38 -8.53 36.33
N GLN A 221 17.55 -7.40 37.01
CA GLN A 221 18.50 -7.29 38.13
C GLN A 221 17.90 -7.82 39.45
N LEU A 222 16.57 -7.93 39.52
CA LEU A 222 15.81 -8.50 40.64
C LEU A 222 14.64 -9.31 40.07
N SER A 223 14.44 -10.53 40.57
CA SER A 223 13.28 -11.37 40.26
C SER A 223 12.49 -11.58 41.55
N LEU A 224 11.21 -11.20 41.56
CA LEU A 224 10.31 -11.43 42.68
C LEU A 224 9.30 -12.52 42.24
N PHE A 225 9.15 -13.55 43.08
CA PHE A 225 8.34 -14.74 42.83
C PHE A 225 6.85 -14.46 42.81
#